data_AF-A0A7X9XNJ4-F1
#
_entry.id   AF-A0A7X9XNJ4-F1
#
_cell.length_a   1.000
_cell.length_b   1.000
_cell.length_c   1.000
_cell.angle_alpha   90.00
_cell.angle_beta   90.00
_cell.angle_gamma   90.00
#
_symmetry.space_group_name_H-M   'P 1'
#
loop_
_entity.id
_entity.type
_entity.pdbx_description
1 polymer ?
#
loop_
_entity_poly.entity_id
_entity_poly.type
_entity_poly.pdbx_seq_one_letter_code
_entity_poly.pdbx_strand_id
1 'polypeptide(L)'
;MIKDYYTMIPNNLVWALEEGEVALIKDYDKLLVTMVYLDTHVNNIGQCCFTLEDLIIKSGFLARTGKNNSIEQFKSTLLYLQTLGWLDSTLDIADLKPKQFVSCKYEVQFQKEDLTGNSIYYFKLYYDKFKKIMDSDTKLEKLITLKIYCYILARMKRNSSDQKESRDTQYWNDTVIECFYDSYKVICKDLDITDTTFNAHLQLLKELELTFYDNIGLVKDDFGSHIANNVYAETEDWLSQGLKASREYYIGEGYTLVGKKCSKQTTVKKGLKGQITKQTNEGKDTKELESKLEELEEVIDNVKIVKVKRKGIGKQLEYRNSISCQEDNYNDICHQIENGQGYWGEANSFNNPFEIDTYKSSEFDKGVNPVTGSENEWEKYRDKEYEDFIDSLL
;
A
#
# COMPACT_ATOMS: atom_id res chain seq x y z
N MET A 1 8.73 -30.59 -0.88
CA MET A 1 7.63 -29.61 -0.83
C MET A 1 7.77 -28.82 0.47
N ILE A 2 8.21 -27.56 0.39
CA ILE A 2 8.01 -26.64 1.51
C ILE A 2 6.53 -26.27 1.41
N LYS A 3 5.76 -26.57 2.45
CA LYS A 3 4.35 -26.17 2.53
C LYS A 3 4.36 -24.63 2.62
N ASP A 4 3.65 -23.94 1.73
CA ASP A 4 3.50 -22.49 1.80
C ASP A 4 2.76 -22.15 3.10
N TYR A 5 3.53 -21.82 4.13
CA TYR A 5 3.02 -21.52 5.45
C TYR A 5 2.60 -20.05 5.48
N TYR A 6 1.36 -19.78 5.89
CA TYR A 6 0.79 -18.44 5.96
C TYR A 6 -0.09 -18.29 7.20
N THR A 7 -0.20 -17.05 7.68
CA THR A 7 -1.15 -16.66 8.73
C THR A 7 -2.34 -15.95 8.09
N MET A 8 -3.55 -16.31 8.49
CA MET A 8 -4.77 -15.58 8.11
C MET A 8 -4.92 -14.36 9.01
N ILE A 9 -4.97 -13.17 8.43
CA ILE A 9 -5.08 -11.90 9.16
C ILE A 9 -6.39 -11.21 8.79
N PRO A 10 -7.21 -10.79 9.78
CA PRO A 10 -8.41 -10.00 9.52
C PRO A 10 -8.08 -8.65 8.84
N ASN A 11 -8.89 -8.23 7.87
CA ASN A 11 -8.68 -6.95 7.18
C ASN A 11 -8.83 -5.76 8.14
N ASN A 12 -9.83 -5.81 9.05
CA ASN A 12 -10.09 -4.79 10.07
C ASN A 12 -8.93 -4.58 11.06
N LEU A 13 -7.99 -5.53 11.10
CA LEU A 13 -6.77 -5.39 11.90
C LEU A 13 -5.90 -4.24 11.40
N VAL A 14 -5.76 -4.07 10.09
CA VAL A 14 -4.85 -3.09 9.47
C VAL A 14 -5.57 -1.94 8.77
N TRP A 15 -6.86 -2.08 8.48
CA TRP A 15 -7.63 -1.11 7.70
C TRP A 15 -9.09 -1.06 8.16
N ALA A 16 -9.63 0.14 8.38
CA ALA A 16 -11.05 0.33 8.69
C ALA A 16 -11.90 0.07 7.44
N LEU A 17 -12.75 -0.95 7.46
CA LEU A 17 -13.51 -1.38 6.28
C LEU A 17 -14.70 -0.45 6.02
N GLU A 18 -15.30 0.05 7.10
CA GLU A 18 -16.48 0.90 7.10
C GLU A 18 -16.23 2.29 7.70
N GLU A 19 -17.06 3.26 7.31
CA GLU A 19 -16.96 4.64 7.81
C GLU A 19 -17.31 4.69 9.30
N GLY A 20 -16.36 5.17 10.12
CA GLY A 20 -16.48 5.20 11.58
C GLY A 20 -15.74 4.08 12.30
N GLU A 21 -15.24 3.07 11.58
CA GLU A 21 -14.37 2.05 12.15
C GLU A 21 -12.92 2.56 12.34
N VAL A 22 -12.20 1.92 13.25
CA VAL A 22 -10.77 2.18 13.49
C VAL A 22 -10.01 0.87 13.34
N ALA A 23 -8.94 0.89 12.54
CA ALA A 23 -8.06 -0.27 12.40
C ALA A 23 -7.40 -0.63 13.74
N LEU A 24 -7.47 -1.90 14.13
CA LEU A 24 -7.04 -2.37 15.46
C LEU A 24 -5.55 -2.13 15.75
N ILE A 25 -4.70 -2.09 14.71
CA ILE A 25 -3.26 -1.83 14.86
C ILE A 25 -2.94 -0.42 15.37
N LYS A 26 -3.89 0.52 15.35
CA LYS A 26 -3.69 1.86 15.91
C LYS A 26 -3.58 1.81 17.43
N ASP A 27 -4.34 0.93 18.07
CA ASP A 27 -4.35 0.78 19.52
C ASP A 27 -3.34 -0.29 19.98
N TYR A 28 -3.02 -1.26 19.11
CA TYR A 28 -2.15 -2.39 19.43
C TYR A 28 -1.06 -2.61 18.36
N ASP A 29 -0.01 -1.77 18.42
CA ASP A 29 1.13 -1.79 17.49
C ASP A 29 1.81 -3.16 17.30
N LYS A 30 1.77 -4.03 18.33
CA LYS A 30 2.44 -5.35 18.33
C LYS A 30 1.51 -6.49 17.91
N LEU A 31 0.24 -6.21 17.64
CA LEU A 31 -0.77 -7.22 17.35
C LEU A 31 -0.38 -8.10 16.16
N LEU A 32 -0.01 -7.48 15.05
CA LEU A 32 0.34 -8.19 13.82
C LEU A 32 1.50 -9.18 14.00
N VAL A 33 2.62 -8.73 14.61
CA VAL A 33 3.79 -9.59 14.84
C VAL A 33 3.54 -10.65 15.91
N THR A 34 2.67 -10.36 16.89
CA THR A 34 2.27 -11.31 17.93
C THR A 34 1.43 -12.42 17.30
N MET A 35 0.47 -12.08 16.45
CA MET A 35 -0.39 -13.07 15.78
C MET A 35 0.40 -14.00 14.88
N VAL A 36 1.31 -13.46 14.06
CA VAL A 36 2.20 -14.28 13.21
C VAL A 36 3.08 -15.19 14.06
N TYR A 37 3.63 -14.69 15.16
CA TYR A 37 4.42 -15.50 16.07
C TYR A 37 3.59 -16.65 16.66
N LEU A 38 2.42 -16.36 17.25
CA LEU A 38 1.59 -17.38 17.87
C LEU A 38 1.15 -18.44 16.86
N ASP A 39 0.69 -18.03 15.68
CA ASP A 39 0.27 -18.94 14.62
C ASP A 39 1.40 -19.90 14.21
N THR A 40 2.62 -19.37 14.04
CA THR A 40 3.82 -20.16 13.68
C THR A 40 4.30 -21.12 14.76
N HIS A 41 3.80 -20.98 15.98
CA HIS A 41 4.15 -21.81 17.13
C HIS A 41 2.98 -22.66 17.64
N VAL A 42 1.84 -22.66 16.91
CA VAL A 42 0.75 -23.60 17.14
C VAL A 42 1.10 -24.98 16.58
N ASN A 43 0.91 -26.00 17.41
CA ASN A 43 1.04 -27.39 16.99
C ASN A 43 -0.24 -27.90 16.31
N ASN A 44 -0.21 -29.13 15.81
CA ASN A 44 -1.35 -29.73 15.08
C ASN A 44 -2.63 -29.94 15.91
N ILE A 45 -2.59 -29.70 17.23
CA ILE A 45 -3.75 -29.78 18.14
C ILE A 45 -4.21 -28.40 18.63
N GLY A 46 -3.73 -27.31 18.02
CA GLY A 46 -4.18 -25.94 18.36
C GLY A 46 -3.55 -25.36 19.62
N GLN A 47 -2.49 -25.98 20.14
CA GLN A 47 -1.76 -25.47 21.31
C GLN A 47 -0.51 -24.71 20.87
N CYS A 48 -0.37 -23.49 21.40
CA CYS A 48 0.80 -22.64 21.25
C CYS A 48 1.66 -22.71 22.52
N CYS A 49 2.96 -22.88 22.34
CA CYS A 49 3.93 -22.90 23.44
C CYS A 49 4.98 -21.81 23.24
N PHE A 50 5.18 -20.94 24.23
CA PHE A 50 6.13 -19.82 24.12
C PHE A 50 6.61 -19.32 25.49
N THR A 51 7.66 -18.48 25.46
CA THR A 51 7.96 -17.57 26.56
C THR A 51 7.73 -16.14 26.07
N LEU A 52 7.36 -15.22 26.96
CA LEU A 52 7.16 -13.82 26.59
C LEU A 52 8.46 -13.18 26.05
N GLU A 53 9.62 -13.58 26.58
CA GLU A 53 10.93 -13.16 26.08
C GLU A 53 11.18 -13.62 24.64
N ASP A 54 10.92 -14.90 24.32
CA ASP A 54 11.13 -15.41 22.96
C ASP A 54 10.17 -14.76 21.96
N LEU A 55 8.90 -14.58 22.34
CA LEU A 55 7.90 -13.88 21.54
C LEU A 55 8.37 -12.47 21.16
N ILE A 56 8.84 -11.69 22.13
CA ILE A 56 9.36 -10.32 21.89
C ILE A 56 10.57 -10.34 20.95
N ILE A 57 11.53 -11.24 21.19
CA ILE A 57 12.78 -11.32 20.41
C ILE A 57 12.50 -11.74 18.98
N LYS A 58 11.67 -12.77 18.79
CA LYS A 58 11.30 -13.30 17.47
C LYS A 58 10.40 -12.35 16.68
N SER A 59 9.65 -11.49 17.37
CA SER A 59 8.97 -10.35 16.74
C SER A 59 9.90 -9.18 16.39
N GLY A 60 11.22 -9.28 16.63
CA GLY A 60 12.22 -8.27 16.24
C GLY A 60 12.44 -7.16 17.28
N PHE A 61 12.02 -7.36 18.53
CA PHE A 61 12.15 -6.39 19.60
C PHE A 61 13.15 -6.85 20.66
N LEU A 62 13.63 -5.90 21.46
CA LEU A 62 14.43 -6.21 22.64
C LEU A 62 13.51 -6.29 23.85
N ALA A 63 13.58 -7.38 24.62
CA ALA A 63 12.87 -7.51 25.89
C ALA A 63 13.41 -6.50 26.91
N ARG A 64 12.73 -5.36 27.05
CA ARG A 64 13.16 -4.24 27.90
C ARG A 64 12.09 -3.89 28.91
N THR A 65 12.50 -3.67 30.16
CA THR A 65 11.71 -3.01 31.22
C THR A 65 11.97 -1.49 31.21
N GLY A 66 10.97 -0.66 31.56
CA GLY A 66 11.13 0.81 31.70
C GLY A 66 10.32 1.64 30.70
N LYS A 67 10.82 2.81 30.26
CA LYS A 67 10.11 3.64 29.27
C LYS A 67 9.99 2.90 27.93
N ASN A 68 8.79 2.88 27.33
CA ASN A 68 8.45 2.06 26.16
C ASN A 68 8.70 0.56 26.41
N ASN A 69 8.21 0.07 27.56
CA ASN A 69 8.33 -1.32 28.00
C ASN A 69 7.71 -2.28 26.98
N SER A 70 8.54 -2.99 26.20
CA SER A 70 8.06 -3.97 25.24
C SER A 70 7.30 -5.09 25.94
N ILE A 71 7.70 -5.48 27.15
CA ILE A 71 7.04 -6.56 27.91
C ILE A 71 5.57 -6.19 28.16
N GLU A 72 5.31 -4.97 28.63
CA GLU A 72 3.93 -4.53 28.87
C GLU A 72 3.13 -4.36 27.58
N GLN A 73 3.74 -3.83 26.51
CA GLN A 73 3.06 -3.71 25.21
C GLN A 73 2.62 -5.08 24.65
N PHE A 74 3.48 -6.09 24.77
CA PHE A 74 3.16 -7.45 24.36
C PHE A 74 2.16 -8.11 25.30
N LYS A 75 2.20 -7.86 26.62
CA LYS A 75 1.14 -8.28 27.55
C LYS A 75 -0.21 -7.68 27.20
N SER A 76 -0.28 -6.36 26.96
CA SER A 76 -1.51 -5.69 26.53
C SER A 76 -2.06 -6.28 25.23
N THR A 77 -1.18 -6.63 24.29
CA THR A 77 -1.57 -7.30 23.04
C THR A 77 -2.14 -8.69 23.30
N LEU A 78 -1.51 -9.50 24.16
CA LEU A 78 -2.01 -10.84 24.50
C LEU A 78 -3.34 -10.76 25.27
N LEU A 79 -3.51 -9.79 26.19
CA LEU A 79 -4.77 -9.53 26.88
C LEU A 79 -5.88 -9.15 25.90
N TYR A 80 -5.56 -8.33 24.90
CA TYR A 80 -6.51 -7.99 23.85
C TYR A 80 -6.93 -9.24 23.05
N LEU A 81 -5.98 -10.12 22.70
CA LEU A 81 -6.30 -11.40 22.05
C LEU A 81 -7.20 -12.31 22.91
N GLN A 82 -7.09 -12.28 24.24
CA GLN A 82 -8.04 -12.96 25.13
C GLN A 82 -9.44 -12.35 25.05
N THR A 83 -9.56 -11.01 24.95
CA THR A 83 -10.86 -10.33 24.85
C THR A 83 -11.59 -10.67 23.55
N LEU A 84 -10.85 -10.95 22.48
CA LEU A 84 -11.40 -11.44 21.21
C LEU A 84 -11.73 -12.94 21.22
N GLY A 85 -11.33 -13.66 22.28
CA GLY A 85 -11.48 -15.11 22.39
C GLY A 85 -10.48 -15.90 21.53
N TRP A 86 -9.46 -15.26 20.97
CA TRP A 86 -8.46 -15.92 20.12
C TRP A 86 -7.35 -16.58 20.92
N LEU A 87 -7.19 -16.18 22.18
CA LEU A 87 -6.24 -16.75 23.14
C LEU A 87 -6.98 -17.25 24.38
N ASP A 88 -6.52 -18.36 24.94
CA ASP A 88 -7.07 -18.96 26.17
C ASP A 88 -7.27 -17.93 27.29
N SER A 89 -8.53 -17.74 27.72
CA SER A 89 -8.94 -16.79 28.75
C SER A 89 -8.50 -17.16 30.17
N THR A 90 -8.04 -18.41 30.38
CA THR A 90 -7.56 -18.88 31.69
C THR A 90 -6.09 -18.52 31.96
N LEU A 91 -5.35 -18.07 30.94
CA LEU A 91 -3.96 -17.64 31.08
C LEU A 91 -3.87 -16.31 31.84
N ASP A 92 -3.16 -16.27 32.97
CA ASP A 92 -2.87 -15.03 33.67
C ASP A 92 -1.72 -14.27 33.01
N ILE A 93 -2.06 -13.34 32.12
CA ILE A 93 -1.09 -12.54 31.37
C ILE A 93 -0.52 -11.41 32.22
N ALA A 94 -1.30 -10.86 33.16
CA ALA A 94 -0.88 -9.73 33.98
C ALA A 94 0.36 -10.09 34.79
N ASP A 95 0.36 -11.29 35.39
CA ASP A 95 1.47 -11.78 36.23
C ASP A 95 2.53 -12.59 35.46
N LEU A 96 2.42 -12.69 34.13
CA LEU A 96 3.33 -13.47 33.32
C LEU A 96 4.78 -12.93 33.38
N LYS A 97 5.73 -13.79 33.74
CA LYS A 97 7.17 -13.45 33.77
C LYS A 97 7.81 -13.68 32.40
N PRO A 98 8.82 -12.88 31.99
CA PRO A 98 9.43 -12.99 30.66
C PRO A 98 9.91 -14.40 30.26
N LYS A 99 10.52 -15.13 31.20
CA LYS A 99 11.09 -16.47 30.96
C LYS A 99 10.14 -17.62 31.34
N GLN A 100 8.94 -17.31 31.80
CA GLN A 100 7.97 -18.33 32.15
C GLN A 100 7.50 -19.03 30.87
N PHE A 101 7.53 -20.35 30.90
CA PHE A 101 6.99 -21.17 29.82
C PHE A 101 5.46 -21.17 29.90
N VAL A 102 4.83 -20.83 28.78
CA VAL A 102 3.39 -20.78 28.60
C VAL A 102 2.99 -21.85 27.60
N SER A 103 1.91 -22.56 27.89
CA SER A 103 1.21 -23.44 26.96
C SER A 103 -0.26 -23.06 27.01
N CYS A 104 -0.83 -22.61 25.89
CA CYS A 104 -2.21 -22.17 25.83
C CYS A 104 -2.84 -22.53 24.48
N LYS A 105 -4.17 -22.49 24.42
CA LYS A 105 -4.90 -22.62 23.15
C LYS A 105 -4.82 -21.29 22.37
N TYR A 106 -4.59 -21.37 21.07
CA TYR A 106 -4.65 -20.21 20.17
C TYR A 106 -5.52 -20.56 18.96
N GLU A 107 -6.63 -19.86 18.81
CA GLU A 107 -7.65 -20.09 17.78
C GLU A 107 -7.94 -18.81 17.03
N VAL A 108 -7.19 -18.57 15.94
CA VAL A 108 -7.57 -17.54 14.94
C VAL A 108 -8.57 -18.10 13.94
N GLN A 109 -8.64 -19.43 13.84
CA GLN A 109 -9.32 -20.07 12.73
C GLN A 109 -10.86 -20.01 12.90
N PHE A 110 -11.53 -19.62 11.81
CA PHE A 110 -12.95 -19.86 11.50
C PHE A 110 -14.02 -18.89 12.01
N GLN A 111 -13.66 -17.75 12.62
CA GLN A 111 -14.67 -16.71 12.85
C GLN A 111 -15.01 -16.04 11.52
N LYS A 112 -16.13 -16.45 10.91
CA LYS A 112 -16.69 -15.71 9.78
C LYS A 112 -17.29 -14.38 10.23
N GLU A 113 -17.58 -14.25 11.53
CA GLU A 113 -18.23 -13.09 12.13
C GLU A 113 -17.49 -12.64 13.39
N ASP A 114 -17.49 -11.34 13.67
CA ASP A 114 -16.96 -10.78 14.92
C ASP A 114 -17.95 -10.99 16.09
N LEU A 115 -17.58 -10.49 17.27
CA LEU A 115 -18.42 -10.59 18.48
C LEU A 115 -19.78 -9.87 18.34
N THR A 116 -19.94 -9.04 17.31
CA THR A 116 -21.17 -8.29 17.01
C THR A 116 -21.97 -8.90 15.84
N GLY A 117 -21.48 -9.99 15.23
CA GLY A 117 -22.13 -10.69 14.12
C GLY A 117 -21.74 -10.17 12.73
N ASN A 118 -20.75 -9.28 12.61
CA ASN A 118 -20.34 -8.73 11.31
C ASN A 118 -19.33 -9.64 10.62
N SER A 119 -19.46 -9.79 9.30
CA SER A 119 -18.55 -10.63 8.51
C SER A 119 -17.09 -10.17 8.61
N ILE A 120 -16.18 -11.07 8.99
CA ILE A 120 -14.74 -10.80 9.05
C ILE A 120 -14.11 -11.23 7.72
N TYR A 121 -13.52 -10.26 7.02
CA TYR A 121 -12.69 -10.49 5.84
C TYR A 121 -11.25 -10.76 6.24
N TYR A 122 -10.56 -11.59 5.46
CA TYR A 122 -9.18 -11.99 5.76
C TYR A 122 -8.29 -11.91 4.54
N PHE A 123 -7.00 -11.62 4.77
CA PHE A 123 -5.93 -11.82 3.81
C PHE A 123 -4.91 -12.84 4.33
N LYS A 124 -4.13 -13.43 3.41
CA LYS A 124 -3.04 -14.35 3.74
C LYS A 124 -1.74 -13.58 3.84
N LEU A 125 -1.06 -13.68 4.98
CA LEU A 125 0.32 -13.24 5.14
C LEU A 125 1.23 -14.46 5.09
N TYR A 126 1.90 -14.67 3.97
CA TYR A 126 2.87 -15.76 3.81
C TYR A 126 4.12 -15.51 4.66
N TYR A 127 4.60 -16.55 5.33
CA TYR A 127 5.68 -16.44 6.31
C TYR A 127 7.05 -16.14 5.69
N ASP A 128 7.29 -16.57 4.45
CA ASP A 128 8.48 -16.19 3.69
C ASP A 128 8.49 -14.67 3.43
N LYS A 129 7.34 -14.08 3.08
CA LYS A 129 7.19 -12.64 2.86
C LYS A 129 7.36 -11.86 4.16
N PHE A 130 6.74 -12.33 5.25
CA PHE A 130 6.94 -11.79 6.58
C PHE A 130 8.43 -11.78 6.97
N LYS A 131 9.12 -12.92 6.82
CA LYS A 131 10.55 -13.02 7.09
C LYS A 131 11.38 -12.11 6.20
N LYS A 132 11.05 -12.01 4.91
CA LYS A 132 11.76 -11.11 3.98
C LYS A 132 11.76 -9.66 4.49
N ILE A 133 10.67 -9.20 5.11
CA ILE A 133 10.59 -7.89 5.76
C ILE A 133 11.36 -7.88 7.09
N MET A 134 11.08 -8.82 7.99
CA MET A 134 11.62 -8.82 9.35
C MET A 134 13.14 -9.07 9.41
N ASP A 135 13.68 -9.80 8.45
CA ASP A 135 15.12 -10.11 8.34
C ASP A 135 15.86 -9.15 7.40
N SER A 136 15.17 -8.19 6.77
CA SER A 136 15.79 -7.22 5.85
C SER A 136 16.92 -6.43 6.51
N ASP A 137 18.03 -6.22 5.79
CA ASP A 137 19.14 -5.37 6.22
C ASP A 137 18.85 -3.91 5.84
N THR A 138 18.01 -3.26 6.64
CA THR A 138 17.60 -1.87 6.43
C THR A 138 17.67 -1.08 7.73
N LYS A 139 17.84 0.24 7.58
CA LYS A 139 17.69 1.19 8.69
C LYS A 139 16.23 1.59 8.91
N LEU A 140 15.35 1.31 7.95
CA LEU A 140 13.94 1.62 8.05
C LEU A 140 13.26 0.77 9.12
N GLU A 141 12.23 1.31 9.75
CA GLU A 141 11.46 0.59 10.76
C GLU A 141 10.68 -0.57 10.13
N LYS A 142 11.10 -1.80 10.44
CA LYS A 142 10.55 -3.03 9.86
C LYS A 142 9.06 -3.20 10.14
N LEU A 143 8.60 -2.78 11.33
CA LEU A 143 7.18 -2.84 11.69
C LEU A 143 6.33 -1.91 10.82
N ILE A 144 6.81 -0.71 10.49
CA ILE A 144 6.11 0.21 9.58
C ILE A 144 6.04 -0.40 8.18
N THR A 145 7.15 -0.97 7.70
CA THR A 145 7.21 -1.69 6.42
C THR A 145 6.18 -2.82 6.36
N LEU A 146 6.09 -3.61 7.42
CA LEU A 146 5.15 -4.72 7.54
C LEU A 146 3.70 -4.22 7.57
N LYS A 147 3.40 -3.15 8.33
CA LYS A 147 2.06 -2.54 8.37
C LYS A 147 1.62 -2.05 7.00
N ILE A 148 2.51 -1.37 6.26
CA ILE A 148 2.22 -0.92 4.89
C ILE A 148 1.93 -2.12 3.98
N TYR A 149 2.78 -3.15 4.03
CA TYR A 149 2.57 -4.35 3.21
C TYR A 149 1.23 -5.03 3.52
N CYS A 150 0.91 -5.23 4.79
CA CYS A 150 -0.35 -5.85 5.20
C CYS A 150 -1.57 -4.97 4.87
N TYR A 151 -1.46 -3.65 4.98
CA TYR A 151 -2.52 -2.73 4.52
C TYR A 151 -2.79 -2.92 3.02
N ILE A 152 -1.74 -2.99 2.19
CA ILE A 152 -1.85 -3.23 0.75
C ILE A 152 -2.56 -4.58 0.47
N LEU A 153 -2.17 -5.64 1.16
CA LEU A 153 -2.80 -6.95 1.03
C LEU A 153 -4.28 -6.93 1.43
N ALA A 154 -4.61 -6.30 2.57
CA ALA A 154 -5.99 -6.18 3.03
C ALA A 154 -6.88 -5.43 2.03
N ARG A 155 -6.35 -4.35 1.42
CA ARG A 155 -7.04 -3.59 0.37
C ARG A 155 -7.25 -4.40 -0.90
N MET A 156 -6.25 -5.17 -1.33
CA MET A 156 -6.36 -6.04 -2.50
C MET A 156 -7.32 -7.23 -2.29
N LYS A 157 -7.39 -7.76 -1.06
CA LYS A 157 -8.13 -8.99 -0.71
C LYS A 157 -9.46 -8.72 0.01
N ARG A 158 -10.07 -7.53 -0.21
CA ARG A 158 -11.47 -7.24 0.18
C ARG A 158 -12.48 -8.13 -0.57
N ASN A 159 -12.04 -8.80 -1.63
CA ASN A 159 -12.87 -9.58 -2.54
C ASN A 159 -13.44 -10.85 -1.88
N SER A 160 -14.62 -10.77 -1.25
CA SER A 160 -15.50 -11.93 -1.23
C SER A 160 -16.19 -12.07 -2.58
N SER A 161 -16.43 -13.31 -2.99
CA SER A 161 -17.20 -13.69 -4.18
C SER A 161 -18.62 -13.10 -4.23
N ASP A 162 -19.07 -12.45 -3.16
CA ASP A 162 -20.48 -12.17 -2.90
C ASP A 162 -20.85 -10.69 -3.08
N GLN A 163 -19.87 -9.81 -3.37
CA GLN A 163 -20.14 -8.40 -3.69
C GLN A 163 -19.56 -8.02 -5.06
N LYS A 164 -20.37 -8.20 -6.10
CA LYS A 164 -20.14 -7.60 -7.44
C LYS A 164 -20.21 -6.07 -7.44
N GLU A 165 -20.62 -5.43 -6.34
CA GLU A 165 -21.02 -4.02 -6.32
C GLU A 165 -20.39 -3.22 -5.17
N SER A 166 -19.24 -3.63 -4.64
CA SER A 166 -18.47 -2.72 -3.78
C SER A 166 -17.75 -1.69 -4.67
N ARG A 167 -17.82 -0.39 -4.33
CA ARG A 167 -17.16 0.71 -5.08
C ARG A 167 -15.65 0.54 -5.28
N ASP A 168 -15.04 -0.40 -4.56
CA ASP A 168 -13.60 -0.64 -4.57
C ASP A 168 -13.19 -1.92 -5.34
N THR A 169 -14.15 -2.74 -5.78
CA THR A 169 -13.87 -3.98 -6.53
C THR A 169 -13.41 -3.61 -7.95
N GLN A 170 -12.16 -3.95 -8.28
CA GLN A 170 -11.59 -3.59 -9.58
C GLN A 170 -11.84 -4.67 -10.62
N TYR A 171 -12.34 -4.26 -11.78
CA TYR A 171 -12.65 -5.16 -12.89
C TYR A 171 -11.86 -4.79 -14.13
N TRP A 172 -11.45 -5.81 -14.88
CA TRP A 172 -11.00 -5.69 -16.26
C TRP A 172 -11.54 -6.89 -17.05
N ASN A 173 -12.26 -6.63 -18.15
CA ASN A 173 -12.93 -7.66 -18.95
C ASN A 173 -13.72 -8.67 -18.09
N ASP A 174 -14.60 -8.17 -17.21
CA ASP A 174 -15.42 -8.98 -16.28
C ASP A 174 -14.64 -9.85 -15.28
N THR A 175 -13.33 -9.66 -15.17
CA THR A 175 -12.47 -10.38 -14.22
C THR A 175 -12.07 -9.46 -13.07
N VAL A 176 -12.20 -9.96 -11.84
CA VAL A 176 -11.73 -9.27 -10.64
C VAL A 176 -10.21 -9.17 -10.69
N ILE A 177 -9.68 -7.95 -10.56
CA ILE A 177 -8.25 -7.68 -10.50
C ILE A 177 -7.84 -7.52 -9.04
N GLU A 178 -6.76 -8.18 -8.67
CA GLU A 178 -6.14 -8.04 -7.36
C GLU A 178 -5.20 -6.82 -7.36
N CYS A 179 -5.79 -5.61 -7.37
CA CYS A 179 -5.06 -4.35 -7.25
C CYS A 179 -5.92 -3.32 -6.51
N PHE A 180 -5.29 -2.29 -5.94
CA PHE A 180 -6.00 -1.11 -5.43
C PHE A 180 -5.26 0.16 -5.88
N TYR A 181 -5.93 1.32 -5.87
CA TYR A 181 -5.32 2.57 -6.34
C TYR A 181 -5.71 3.81 -5.52
N ASP A 182 -5.65 3.68 -4.20
CA ASP A 182 -5.85 4.83 -3.31
C ASP A 182 -4.69 5.83 -3.37
N SER A 183 -5.04 7.09 -3.08
CA SER A 183 -4.06 8.16 -2.97
C SER A 183 -3.15 7.96 -1.75
N TYR A 184 -1.90 8.43 -1.86
CA TYR A 184 -0.93 8.43 -0.74
C TYR A 184 -1.51 9.09 0.51
N LYS A 185 -2.24 10.19 0.34
CA LYS A 185 -2.84 10.95 1.43
C LYS A 185 -3.79 10.09 2.27
N VAL A 186 -4.61 9.26 1.62
CA VAL A 186 -5.55 8.35 2.31
C VAL A 186 -4.76 7.29 3.07
N ILE A 187 -3.83 6.61 2.40
CA ILE A 187 -3.02 5.54 3.02
C ILE A 187 -2.21 6.07 4.21
N CYS A 188 -1.59 7.24 4.05
CA CYS A 188 -0.80 7.88 5.10
C CYS A 188 -1.65 8.29 6.30
N LYS A 189 -2.87 8.81 6.06
CA LYS A 189 -3.83 9.13 7.13
C LYS A 189 -4.28 7.86 7.86
N ASP A 190 -4.56 6.79 7.13
CA ASP A 190 -5.02 5.53 7.71
C ASP A 190 -3.94 4.88 8.59
N LEU A 191 -2.68 4.95 8.16
CA LEU A 191 -1.54 4.35 8.87
C LEU A 191 -0.87 5.28 9.87
N ASP A 192 -1.31 6.54 9.97
CA ASP A 192 -0.69 7.61 10.78
C ASP A 192 0.81 7.78 10.51
N ILE A 193 1.16 7.89 9.22
CA ILE A 193 2.53 8.10 8.74
C ILE A 193 2.60 9.27 7.77
N THR A 194 3.81 9.78 7.52
CA THR A 194 4.03 10.84 6.52
C THR A 194 4.22 10.27 5.12
N ASP A 195 3.96 11.06 4.08
CA ASP A 195 4.25 10.69 2.68
C ASP A 195 5.73 10.32 2.47
N THR A 196 6.65 11.00 3.16
CA THR A 196 8.09 10.70 3.08
C THR A 196 8.39 9.31 3.66
N THR A 197 7.80 9.00 4.82
CA THR A 197 7.90 7.68 5.45
C THR A 197 7.31 6.62 4.52
N PHE A 198 6.08 6.82 4.06
CA PHE A 198 5.39 5.88 3.17
C PHE A 198 6.21 5.57 1.92
N ASN A 199 6.73 6.58 1.22
CA ASN A 199 7.56 6.40 0.02
C ASN A 199 8.83 5.59 0.28
N ALA A 200 9.55 5.87 1.37
CA ALA A 200 10.77 5.15 1.69
C ALA A 200 10.48 3.65 1.94
N HIS A 201 9.41 3.34 2.66
CA HIS A 201 9.00 1.97 2.94
C HIS A 201 8.41 1.27 1.71
N LEU A 202 7.64 1.96 0.88
CA LEU A 202 7.08 1.41 -0.36
C LEU A 202 8.19 1.06 -1.37
N GLN A 203 9.22 1.89 -1.47
CA GLN A 203 10.40 1.60 -2.28
C GLN A 203 11.14 0.36 -1.76
N LEU A 204 11.29 0.20 -0.45
CA LEU A 204 11.84 -1.02 0.15
C LEU A 204 10.98 -2.25 -0.19
N LEU A 205 9.65 -2.16 -0.15
CA LEU A 205 8.77 -3.28 -0.53
C LEU A 205 8.95 -3.69 -1.99
N LYS A 206 9.20 -2.73 -2.88
CA LYS A 206 9.52 -2.99 -4.29
C LYS A 206 10.88 -3.65 -4.45
N GLU A 207 11.90 -3.18 -3.73
CA GLU A 207 13.25 -3.80 -3.71
C GLU A 207 13.22 -5.23 -3.17
N LEU A 208 12.34 -5.50 -2.20
CA LEU A 208 12.06 -6.84 -1.70
C LEU A 208 11.11 -7.62 -2.62
N GLU A 209 10.70 -7.11 -3.78
CA GLU A 209 9.79 -7.81 -4.72
C GLU A 209 8.50 -8.32 -4.02
N LEU A 210 7.99 -7.53 -3.08
CA LEU A 210 6.77 -7.84 -2.31
C LEU A 210 5.58 -7.03 -2.81
N THR A 211 5.84 -5.84 -3.36
CA THR A 211 4.81 -4.95 -3.88
C THR A 211 5.34 -4.20 -5.08
N PHE A 212 4.56 -4.19 -6.15
CA PHE A 212 4.80 -3.44 -7.35
C PHE A 212 3.79 -2.29 -7.42
N TYR A 213 4.23 -1.14 -7.91
CA TYR A 213 3.36 0.02 -8.03
C TYR A 213 3.80 0.94 -9.17
N ASP A 214 2.82 1.58 -9.80
CA ASP A 214 3.01 2.61 -10.83
C ASP A 214 1.70 3.38 -11.04
N ASN A 215 1.69 4.44 -11.86
CA ASN A 215 0.49 5.17 -12.26
C ASN A 215 0.38 5.35 -13.78
N ILE A 216 -0.81 5.67 -14.25
CA ILE A 216 -1.11 5.93 -15.67
C ILE A 216 -0.61 7.31 -16.16
N GLY A 217 0.01 8.10 -15.28
CA GLY A 217 0.59 9.41 -15.60
C GLY A 217 -0.34 10.58 -15.28
N LEU A 218 -0.20 11.66 -16.05
CA LEU A 218 -0.96 12.89 -15.84
C LEU A 218 -2.37 12.74 -16.42
N VAL A 219 -3.37 12.99 -15.59
CA VAL A 219 -4.79 13.07 -15.95
C VAL A 219 -5.23 14.53 -15.90
N LYS A 220 -6.18 14.89 -16.75
CA LYS A 220 -6.73 16.25 -16.83
C LYS A 220 -8.25 16.21 -16.93
N ASP A 221 -8.92 17.00 -16.11
CA ASP A 221 -10.34 17.29 -16.20
C ASP A 221 -10.56 18.79 -16.48
N ASP A 222 -11.81 19.25 -16.34
CA ASP A 222 -12.17 20.66 -16.50
C ASP A 222 -11.58 21.57 -15.40
N PHE A 223 -11.16 21.00 -14.27
CA PHE A 223 -10.66 21.73 -13.10
C PHE A 223 -9.13 21.82 -13.05
N GLY A 224 -8.42 20.94 -13.74
CA GLY A 224 -6.96 21.00 -13.83
C GLY A 224 -6.32 19.68 -14.22
N SER A 225 -5.01 19.59 -13.98
CA SER A 225 -4.23 18.37 -14.22
C SER A 225 -3.56 17.88 -12.96
N HIS A 226 -3.61 16.59 -12.71
CA HIS A 226 -2.91 15.95 -11.59
C HIS A 226 -2.36 14.58 -11.99
N ILE A 227 -1.43 14.04 -11.21
CA ILE A 227 -0.91 12.68 -11.43
C ILE A 227 -1.95 11.71 -10.89
N ALA A 228 -2.37 10.73 -11.72
CA ALA A 228 -3.27 9.68 -11.28
C ALA A 228 -2.71 8.93 -10.06
N ASN A 229 -3.59 8.38 -9.24
CA ASN A 229 -3.18 7.56 -8.11
C ASN A 229 -2.33 6.37 -8.59
N ASN A 230 -1.42 5.93 -7.73
CA ASN A 230 -0.66 4.71 -7.99
C ASN A 230 -1.60 3.50 -7.88
N VAL A 231 -1.45 2.57 -8.80
CA VAL A 231 -1.93 1.20 -8.70
C VAL A 231 -0.88 0.40 -7.93
N TYR A 232 -1.32 -0.40 -6.96
CA TYR A 232 -0.46 -1.32 -6.21
C TYR A 232 -0.90 -2.76 -6.45
N ALA A 233 0.08 -3.67 -6.57
CA ALA A 233 -0.15 -5.08 -6.82
C ALA A 233 0.97 -5.96 -6.23
N GLU A 234 0.69 -7.25 -6.05
CA GLU A 234 1.68 -8.25 -5.61
C GLU A 234 2.62 -8.71 -6.73
N THR A 235 2.23 -8.57 -7.99
CA THR A 235 3.03 -8.98 -9.16
C THR A 235 3.00 -7.92 -10.26
N GLU A 236 4.00 -7.94 -11.14
CA GLU A 236 4.04 -7.05 -12.31
C GLU A 236 2.88 -7.30 -13.29
N ASP A 237 2.43 -8.56 -13.42
CA ASP A 237 1.29 -8.92 -14.26
C ASP A 237 -0.01 -8.30 -13.73
N TRP A 238 -0.23 -8.36 -12.41
CA TRP A 238 -1.38 -7.72 -11.78
C TRP A 238 -1.28 -6.19 -11.85
N LEU A 239 -0.08 -5.63 -11.71
CA LEU A 239 0.14 -4.19 -11.91
C LEU A 239 -0.24 -3.77 -13.34
N SER A 240 0.18 -4.53 -14.35
CA SER A 240 -0.14 -4.26 -15.76
C SER A 240 -1.65 -4.25 -16.02
N GLN A 241 -2.38 -5.20 -15.44
CA GLN A 241 -3.85 -5.24 -15.53
C GLN A 241 -4.50 -4.09 -14.75
N GLY A 242 -4.06 -3.83 -13.53
CA GLY A 242 -4.57 -2.73 -12.71
C GLY A 242 -4.35 -1.36 -13.33
N LEU A 243 -3.24 -1.14 -14.03
CA LEU A 243 -3.00 0.10 -14.80
C LEU A 243 -3.98 0.27 -15.96
N LYS A 244 -4.41 -0.83 -16.59
CA LYS A 244 -5.45 -0.77 -17.64
C LYS A 244 -6.82 -0.44 -17.05
N ALA A 245 -7.20 -1.07 -15.95
CA ALA A 245 -8.45 -0.76 -15.24
C ALA A 245 -8.46 0.67 -14.69
N SER A 246 -7.36 1.12 -14.10
CA SER A 246 -7.20 2.52 -13.66
C SER A 246 -7.38 3.50 -14.82
N ARG A 247 -6.85 3.17 -16.00
CA ARG A 247 -7.03 3.98 -17.21
C ARG A 247 -8.50 4.10 -17.61
N GLU A 248 -9.23 2.99 -17.60
CA GLU A 248 -10.67 2.98 -17.93
C GLU A 248 -11.49 3.74 -16.89
N TYR A 249 -11.18 3.58 -15.61
CA TYR A 249 -11.81 4.33 -14.52
C TYR A 249 -11.70 5.84 -14.75
N TYR A 250 -10.49 6.36 -14.91
CA TYR A 250 -10.29 7.81 -15.12
C TYR A 250 -10.98 8.30 -16.40
N ILE A 251 -10.97 7.53 -17.50
CA ILE A 251 -11.70 7.89 -18.73
C ILE A 251 -13.21 7.92 -18.47
N GLY A 252 -13.75 6.93 -17.75
CA GLY A 252 -15.16 6.85 -17.38
C GLY A 252 -15.62 8.01 -16.49
N GLU A 253 -14.74 8.48 -15.61
CA GLU A 253 -14.94 9.67 -14.77
C GLU A 253 -14.74 11.00 -15.52
N GLY A 254 -14.52 10.98 -16.84
CA GLY A 254 -14.43 12.17 -17.69
C GLY A 254 -13.02 12.79 -17.79
N TYR A 255 -11.98 12.11 -17.31
CA TYR A 255 -10.60 12.60 -17.43
C TYR A 255 -10.00 12.30 -18.81
N THR A 256 -9.11 13.19 -19.25
CA THR A 256 -8.25 13.01 -20.41
C THR A 256 -6.83 12.63 -19.99
N LEU A 257 -6.26 11.62 -20.63
CA LEU A 257 -4.88 11.19 -20.38
C LEU A 257 -3.90 12.07 -21.15
N VAL A 258 -3.07 12.81 -20.42
CA VAL A 258 -2.03 13.68 -20.99
C VAL A 258 -0.69 12.94 -21.15
N GLY A 259 -0.62 11.69 -20.66
CA GLY A 259 0.56 10.82 -20.67
C GLY A 259 1.44 11.04 -19.44
N LYS A 260 2.36 10.09 -19.16
CA LYS A 260 3.38 10.27 -18.11
C LYS A 260 4.20 11.52 -18.43
N LYS A 261 4.25 12.46 -17.50
CA LYS A 261 5.18 13.60 -17.54
C LYS A 261 6.59 13.01 -17.61
N CYS A 262 7.18 12.97 -18.81
CA CYS A 262 8.56 12.51 -18.99
C CYS A 262 9.44 13.45 -18.16
N SER A 263 10.34 12.90 -17.35
CA SER A 263 11.36 13.72 -16.69
C SER A 263 12.10 14.54 -17.77
N LYS A 264 12.55 15.76 -17.45
CA LYS A 264 13.31 16.60 -18.42
C LYS A 264 14.41 15.78 -19.10
N GLN A 265 15.12 14.93 -18.36
CA GLN A 265 16.13 14.00 -18.87
C GLN A 265 15.59 12.98 -19.88
N THR A 266 14.40 12.40 -19.64
CA THR A 266 13.74 11.48 -20.59
C THR A 266 13.31 12.20 -21.88
N THR A 267 12.88 13.46 -21.77
CA THR A 267 12.54 14.31 -22.91
C THR A 267 13.78 14.67 -23.73
N VAL A 268 14.87 15.07 -23.07
CA VAL A 268 16.17 15.33 -23.72
C VAL A 268 16.71 14.07 -24.39
N LYS A 269 16.62 12.91 -23.74
CA LYS A 269 16.98 11.61 -24.31
C LYS A 269 16.22 11.32 -25.61
N LYS A 270 14.90 11.54 -25.62
CA LYS A 270 14.08 11.38 -26.83
C LYS A 270 14.48 12.38 -27.92
N GLY A 271 14.75 13.63 -27.56
CA GLY A 271 15.23 14.66 -28.47
C GLY A 271 16.57 14.31 -29.13
N LEU A 272 17.55 13.86 -28.34
CA LEU A 272 18.86 13.41 -28.81
C LEU A 272 18.74 12.23 -29.76
N LYS A 273 17.94 11.21 -29.42
CA LYS A 273 17.69 10.07 -30.34
C LYS A 273 17.08 10.51 -31.67
N GLY A 274 16.13 11.45 -31.62
CA GLY A 274 15.54 12.04 -32.82
C GLY A 274 16.54 12.82 -33.68
N GLN A 275 17.43 13.61 -33.06
CA GLN A 275 18.48 14.35 -33.76
C GLN A 275 19.53 13.44 -34.38
N ILE A 276 19.98 12.40 -33.66
CA ILE A 276 20.90 11.38 -34.19
C ILE A 276 20.27 10.74 -35.42
N THR A 277 19.03 10.25 -35.31
CA THR A 277 18.31 9.61 -36.43
C THR A 277 18.22 10.53 -37.65
N LYS A 278 17.91 11.81 -37.44
CA LYS A 278 17.85 12.81 -38.51
C LYS A 278 19.22 13.03 -39.16
N GLN A 279 20.28 13.20 -38.37
CA GLN A 279 21.63 13.46 -38.88
C GLN A 279 22.23 12.24 -39.57
N THR A 280 21.97 11.03 -39.07
CA THR A 280 22.34 9.77 -39.75
C THR A 280 21.65 9.67 -41.12
N ASN A 281 20.35 9.99 -41.20
CA ASN A 281 19.62 9.99 -42.47
C ASN A 281 20.12 11.07 -43.45
N GLU A 282 20.65 12.17 -42.93
CA GLU A 282 21.29 13.24 -43.70
C GLU A 282 22.77 12.96 -44.02
N GLY A 283 23.32 11.80 -43.60
CA GLY A 283 24.71 11.40 -43.83
C GLY A 283 25.74 12.24 -43.06
N LYS A 284 25.33 12.88 -41.96
CA LYS A 284 26.17 13.73 -41.10
C LYS A 284 26.78 12.92 -39.95
N ASP A 285 27.90 13.42 -39.41
CA ASP A 285 28.57 12.81 -38.25
C ASP A 285 27.73 13.00 -36.98
N THR A 286 27.46 11.90 -36.27
CA THR A 286 26.62 11.85 -35.07
C THR A 286 27.39 11.59 -33.77
N LYS A 287 28.71 11.42 -33.83
CA LYS A 287 29.54 10.98 -32.69
C LYS A 287 29.37 11.83 -31.43
N GLU A 288 29.28 13.14 -31.56
CA GLU A 288 29.12 14.04 -30.40
C GLU A 288 27.74 13.88 -29.74
N LEU A 289 26.69 13.69 -30.53
CA LEU A 289 25.33 13.47 -30.02
C LEU A 289 25.19 12.09 -29.38
N GLU A 290 25.86 11.08 -29.94
CA GLU A 290 25.93 9.72 -29.38
C GLU A 290 26.66 9.70 -28.03
N SER A 291 27.79 10.40 -27.91
CA SER A 291 28.51 10.56 -26.64
C SER A 291 27.65 11.24 -25.57
N LYS A 292 26.94 12.33 -25.93
CA LYS A 292 26.01 13.02 -25.02
C LYS A 292 24.83 12.13 -24.61
N LEU A 293 24.37 11.25 -25.49
CA LEU A 293 23.32 10.30 -25.19
C LEU A 293 23.80 9.24 -24.20
N GLU A 294 25.02 8.73 -24.37
CA GLU A 294 25.65 7.74 -23.49
C GLU A 294 25.88 8.29 -22.08
N GLU A 295 26.44 9.50 -21.95
CA GLU A 295 26.59 10.19 -20.66
C GLU A 295 25.24 10.39 -19.95
N LEU A 296 24.19 10.76 -20.69
CA LEU A 296 22.85 10.94 -20.15
C LEU A 296 22.24 9.60 -19.70
N GLU A 297 22.51 8.51 -20.43
CA GLU A 297 22.09 7.16 -20.06
C GLU A 297 22.79 6.68 -18.78
N GLU A 298 24.09 6.91 -18.63
CA GLU A 298 24.82 6.62 -17.39
C GLU A 298 24.29 7.40 -16.19
N VAL A 299 23.95 8.69 -16.35
CA VAL A 299 23.35 9.49 -15.27
C VAL A 299 21.97 8.96 -14.86
N ILE A 300 21.12 8.61 -15.83
CA ILE A 300 19.79 8.04 -15.57
C ILE A 300 19.89 6.69 -14.86
N ASP A 301 20.87 5.86 -15.21
CA ASP A 301 21.05 4.54 -14.60
C ASP A 301 21.77 4.61 -13.24
N ASN A 302 22.66 5.57 -13.02
CA ASN A 302 23.28 5.81 -11.71
C ASN A 302 22.27 6.37 -10.68
N VAL A 303 21.26 7.14 -11.11
CA VAL A 303 20.14 7.56 -10.24
C VAL A 303 19.28 6.37 -9.80
N LYS A 304 19.22 5.29 -10.60
CA LYS A 304 18.54 4.03 -10.25
C LYS A 304 19.39 3.10 -9.38
N ILE A 305 20.71 3.31 -9.31
CA ILE A 305 21.65 2.45 -8.60
C ILE A 305 22.50 3.29 -7.63
N VAL A 306 21.89 3.82 -6.57
CA VAL A 306 22.65 4.08 -5.33
C VAL A 306 22.79 2.75 -4.59
N LYS A 307 23.59 1.83 -5.15
CA LYS A 307 24.16 0.70 -4.40
C LYS A 307 25.20 1.26 -3.44
N VAL A 308 24.90 1.19 -2.15
CA VAL A 308 25.83 1.48 -1.06
C VAL A 308 27.03 0.53 -1.15
N LYS A 309 28.13 0.96 -1.78
CA LYS A 309 29.45 0.35 -1.57
C LYS A 309 30.11 1.01 -0.36
N ARG A 310 30.06 0.36 0.80
CA ARG A 310 30.89 0.74 1.96
C ARG A 310 32.29 0.16 1.81
N LYS A 311 33.30 1.02 1.70
CA LYS A 311 34.66 0.74 2.19
C LYS A 311 34.80 1.37 3.57
N GLY A 312 35.36 0.62 4.51
CA GLY A 312 35.40 0.96 5.92
C GLY A 312 36.45 2.00 6.31
N ILE A 313 36.40 2.26 7.63
CA ILE A 313 37.41 2.88 8.51
C ILE A 313 37.39 4.41 8.58
N GLY A 314 36.91 4.90 9.74
CA GLY A 314 37.65 5.92 10.51
C GLY A 314 37.20 7.38 10.39
N LYS A 315 36.58 7.85 11.48
CA LYS A 315 36.50 9.23 11.99
C LYS A 315 35.61 10.27 11.28
N GLN A 316 34.76 10.85 12.13
CA GLN A 316 34.14 12.18 12.16
C GLN A 316 34.27 13.06 10.91
N LEU A 317 33.11 13.46 10.37
CA LEU A 317 32.82 14.82 9.95
C LEU A 317 31.31 15.05 9.94
N GLU A 318 30.90 16.14 10.57
CA GLU A 318 29.54 16.69 10.57
C GLU A 318 29.05 16.94 9.14
N TYR A 319 27.79 16.65 8.83
CA TYR A 319 27.07 17.37 7.78
C TYR A 319 25.59 17.52 8.15
N ARG A 320 25.19 18.79 8.31
CA ARG A 320 23.86 19.27 7.94
C ARG A 320 23.58 18.82 6.51
N ASN A 321 22.38 18.33 6.23
CA ASN A 321 21.58 18.82 5.10
C ASN A 321 20.15 18.29 5.19
N SER A 322 19.25 19.25 5.37
CA SER A 322 17.87 19.23 4.93
C SER A 322 17.81 18.92 3.43
N ILE A 323 17.03 17.91 3.04
CA ILE A 323 16.59 17.78 1.65
C ILE A 323 15.39 18.71 1.49
N SER A 324 15.69 19.96 1.23
CA SER A 324 14.85 20.86 0.45
C SER A 324 15.49 20.95 -0.94
N CYS A 325 14.68 20.75 -1.98
CA CYS A 325 14.88 21.22 -3.36
C CYS A 325 16.32 21.09 -3.94
N GLN A 326 16.56 20.09 -4.80
CA GLN A 326 17.73 20.15 -5.69
C GLN A 326 17.43 21.06 -6.88
N GLU A 327 17.62 22.38 -6.69
CA GLU A 327 17.72 23.40 -7.74
C GLU A 327 19.15 23.97 -7.88
N ASP A 328 20.12 23.58 -7.05
CA ASP A 328 21.42 24.29 -7.00
C ASP A 328 22.56 23.62 -7.79
N ASN A 329 22.36 22.39 -8.30
CA ASN A 329 23.28 21.78 -9.28
C ASN A 329 22.72 21.86 -10.73
N TYR A 330 21.59 22.56 -10.87
CA TYR A 330 20.75 22.69 -12.07
C TYR A 330 21.29 23.76 -13.02
N ASN A 331 21.92 24.83 -12.51
CA ASN A 331 22.30 25.98 -13.34
C ASN A 331 23.62 25.78 -14.09
N ASP A 332 24.62 25.07 -13.55
CA ASP A 332 25.95 25.01 -14.18
C ASP A 332 26.02 24.15 -15.45
N ILE A 333 25.24 23.07 -15.51
CA ILE A 333 25.18 22.20 -16.71
C ILE A 333 24.21 22.80 -17.75
N CYS A 334 23.09 23.39 -17.32
CA CYS A 334 22.15 24.05 -18.23
C CYS A 334 22.72 25.33 -18.85
N HIS A 335 23.52 26.13 -18.12
CA HIS A 335 24.18 27.31 -18.69
C HIS A 335 25.23 26.98 -19.76
N GLN A 336 25.87 25.80 -19.69
CA GLN A 336 26.83 25.38 -20.72
C GLN A 336 26.12 24.95 -22.01
N ILE A 337 24.86 24.52 -21.94
CA ILE A 337 24.04 24.11 -23.10
C ILE A 337 23.33 25.31 -23.74
N GLU A 338 22.91 26.30 -22.95
CA GLU A 338 22.18 27.49 -23.44
C GLU A 338 23.08 28.51 -24.17
N ASN A 339 24.40 28.46 -24.00
CA ASN A 339 25.34 29.38 -24.67
C ASN A 339 25.70 28.97 -26.13
N GLY A 340 25.01 28.00 -26.72
CA GLY A 340 25.22 27.55 -28.09
C GLY A 340 23.99 27.67 -29.00
N GLN A 341 23.49 28.90 -29.26
CA GLN A 341 22.57 29.32 -30.35
C GLN A 341 21.20 28.55 -30.47
N GLY A 342 20.01 29.13 -30.64
CA GLY A 342 19.52 30.48 -30.84
C GLY A 342 17.99 30.42 -31.07
N TYR A 343 17.30 31.54 -30.80
CA TYR A 343 16.00 32.01 -31.32
C TYR A 343 14.82 31.05 -31.54
N TRP A 344 13.72 31.26 -30.80
CA TRP A 344 12.31 31.58 -31.19
C TRP A 344 11.61 31.88 -29.84
N GLY A 345 10.80 32.91 -29.59
CA GLY A 345 9.90 33.72 -30.41
C GLY A 345 8.64 33.97 -29.55
N GLU A 346 8.49 35.20 -29.09
CA GLU A 346 7.40 35.93 -28.40
C GLU A 346 5.97 35.36 -28.18
N ALA A 347 5.46 35.70 -26.98
CA ALA A 347 4.18 36.36 -26.64
C ALA A 347 2.81 35.61 -26.62
N ASN A 348 2.17 35.63 -25.43
CA ASN A 348 0.88 36.31 -25.10
C ASN A 348 0.29 35.70 -23.81
N SER A 349 0.35 36.39 -22.67
CA SER A 349 -0.75 37.19 -22.06
C SER A 349 -2.09 36.47 -21.97
N PHE A 350 -2.61 36.21 -20.76
CA PHE A 350 -3.99 36.58 -20.38
C PHE A 350 -4.24 36.49 -18.87
N ASN A 351 -5.15 37.37 -18.46
CA ASN A 351 -5.46 37.83 -17.12
C ASN A 351 -6.07 36.79 -16.18
N ASN A 352 -5.81 37.02 -14.90
CA ASN A 352 -6.43 36.42 -13.73
C ASN A 352 -7.74 37.17 -13.37
N PRO A 353 -8.90 36.51 -13.25
CA PRO A 353 -10.03 37.05 -12.51
C PRO A 353 -10.46 36.06 -11.41
N PHE A 354 -9.96 36.25 -10.20
CA PHE A 354 -10.63 35.73 -9.01
C PHE A 354 -11.71 36.73 -8.59
N GLU A 355 -12.98 36.35 -8.74
CA GLU A 355 -14.07 36.84 -7.90
C GLU A 355 -14.63 35.65 -7.13
N ILE A 356 -14.58 35.77 -5.80
CA ILE A 356 -15.06 34.81 -4.82
C ILE A 356 -16.51 35.19 -4.54
N ASP A 357 -17.45 34.30 -4.87
CA ASP A 357 -18.82 34.38 -4.36
C ASP A 357 -19.13 33.16 -3.49
N THR A 358 -19.27 33.44 -2.20
CA THR A 358 -19.77 32.54 -1.17
C THR A 358 -21.28 32.36 -1.28
N TYR A 359 -21.77 31.14 -1.48
CA TYR A 359 -23.19 30.81 -1.27
C TYR A 359 -23.40 29.86 -0.10
N LYS A 360 -24.24 30.34 0.82
CA LYS A 360 -24.76 29.65 2.01
C LYS A 360 -25.79 28.60 1.59
N SER A 361 -25.72 27.42 2.18
CA SER A 361 -26.79 26.41 2.13
C SER A 361 -27.88 26.75 3.15
N SER A 362 -29.12 26.86 2.68
CA SER A 362 -30.32 26.84 3.53
C SER A 362 -31.27 25.76 3.03
N GLU A 363 -31.70 24.93 3.98
CA GLU A 363 -32.99 24.25 4.05
C GLU A 363 -33.30 23.19 2.98
N PHE A 364 -33.40 21.93 3.40
CA PHE A 364 -34.65 21.16 3.25
C PHE A 364 -34.67 20.02 4.28
N ASP A 365 -35.41 20.27 5.35
CA ASP A 365 -35.87 19.30 6.31
C ASP A 365 -37.36 19.03 5.97
N LYS A 366 -37.74 17.77 5.79
CA LYS A 366 -39.14 17.30 5.77
C LYS A 366 -39.15 15.79 5.92
N GLY A 367 -39.37 15.35 7.16
CA GLY A 367 -39.47 13.96 7.54
C GLY A 367 -40.71 13.25 7.00
N VAL A 368 -40.60 11.92 6.95
CA VAL A 368 -41.71 10.98 7.05
C VAL A 368 -41.21 9.77 7.84
N ASN A 369 -41.91 9.48 8.93
CA ASN A 369 -42.00 8.19 9.61
C ASN A 369 -43.49 8.07 10.00
N PRO A 370 -44.09 6.91 10.32
CA PRO A 370 -43.60 5.51 10.28
C PRO A 370 -44.63 4.52 9.68
N VAL A 371 -44.29 3.25 9.40
CA VAL A 371 -45.25 2.12 9.51
C VAL A 371 -44.53 0.83 9.91
N THR A 372 -45.02 0.24 11.00
CA THR A 372 -44.73 -1.09 11.53
C THR A 372 -45.59 -2.17 10.84
N GLY A 373 -44.98 -3.30 10.49
CA GLY A 373 -45.63 -4.62 10.37
C GLY A 373 -45.81 -5.16 8.95
N SER A 374 -45.05 -6.21 8.59
CA SER A 374 -45.56 -7.59 8.43
C SER A 374 -44.52 -8.47 7.73
N GLU A 375 -44.19 -9.59 8.37
CA GLU A 375 -43.43 -10.72 7.84
C GLU A 375 -44.11 -11.37 6.59
N ASN A 376 -43.24 -11.94 5.74
CA ASN A 376 -43.44 -13.19 4.97
C ASN A 376 -44.35 -13.24 3.73
N GLU A 377 -43.95 -12.55 2.66
CA GLU A 377 -44.32 -12.95 1.27
C GLU A 377 -43.14 -13.36 0.38
N TRP A 378 -41.89 -13.02 0.71
CA TRP A 378 -40.72 -13.32 -0.12
C TRP A 378 -40.15 -14.74 0.04
N GLU A 379 -40.37 -15.41 1.17
CA GLU A 379 -39.89 -16.78 1.38
C GLU A 379 -40.66 -17.82 0.56
N LYS A 380 -41.94 -17.57 0.23
CA LYS A 380 -42.75 -18.50 -0.58
C LYS A 380 -42.33 -18.57 -2.06
N TYR A 381 -41.65 -17.55 -2.58
CA TYR A 381 -41.20 -17.55 -3.97
C TYR A 381 -39.84 -18.23 -4.15
N ARG A 382 -39.02 -18.32 -3.09
CA ARG A 382 -37.68 -18.92 -3.14
C ARG A 382 -37.73 -20.45 -3.15
N ASP A 383 -38.66 -21.04 -2.39
CA ASP A 383 -38.76 -22.50 -2.29
C ASP A 383 -39.34 -23.12 -3.56
N LYS A 384 -40.20 -22.40 -4.30
CA LYS A 384 -40.82 -22.92 -5.52
C LYS A 384 -39.85 -23.03 -6.70
N GLU A 385 -38.96 -22.05 -6.88
CA GLU A 385 -37.92 -22.11 -7.93
C GLU A 385 -36.86 -23.17 -7.62
N TYR A 386 -36.64 -23.49 -6.34
CA TYR A 386 -35.66 -24.48 -5.92
C TYR A 386 -36.17 -25.93 -6.08
N GLU A 387 -37.45 -26.19 -5.83
CA GLU A 387 -38.06 -27.51 -6.10
C GLU A 387 -38.22 -27.75 -7.61
N ASP A 388 -38.64 -26.75 -8.39
CA ASP A 388 -38.73 -26.86 -9.86
C ASP A 388 -37.35 -27.14 -10.50
N PHE A 389 -36.26 -26.66 -9.88
CA PHE A 389 -34.89 -26.95 -10.32
C PHE A 389 -34.45 -28.38 -9.98
N ILE A 390 -34.78 -28.89 -8.79
CA ILE A 390 -34.43 -30.26 -8.38
C ILE A 390 -35.22 -31.30 -9.18
N ASP A 391 -36.51 -31.05 -9.48
CA ASP A 391 -37.32 -31.93 -10.32
C ASP A 391 -36.88 -31.94 -11.79
N SER A 392 -36.14 -30.91 -12.25
CA SER A 392 -35.52 -30.91 -13.57
C SER A 392 -34.22 -31.73 -13.67
N LEU A 393 -33.67 -32.15 -12.53
CA LEU A 393 -32.40 -32.88 -12.41
C LEU A 393 -32.56 -34.37 -12.06
N LEU A 394 -33.79 -34.85 -11.83
CA LEU A 394 -34.15 -36.26 -11.67
C LEU A 394 -34.91 -36.77 -12.91
#